data_AF-A0A1F9I824-F1
#
_entry.id   AF-A0A1F9I824-F1
#
_cell.length_a   1.000
_cell.length_b   1.000
_cell.length_c   1.000
_cell.angle_alpha   90.00
_cell.angle_beta   90.00
_cell.angle_gamma   90.00
#
_symmetry.space_group_name_H-M   'P 1'
#
loop_
_entity.id
_entity.type
_entity.pdbx_description
1 polymer ?
#
loop_
_entity_poly.entity_id
_entity_poly.type
_entity_poly.pdbx_seq_one_letter_code
_entity_poly.pdbx_strand_id
1 'polypeptide(L)'
;MPFVRRSPKVRRLIPNFREVEREYYRRTKIFPIMHCVALREDIYQSYPWVAQSLYKAFCEAKRYCQVSMYEFSALKYMLAWSIAEMEEEMEIFGENLWPYGLEANWHGLETLVDYAHEQGLIKEKVDVRDLFAPNTLEDFKI
;
A
#
# COMPACT_ATOMS: atom_id res chain seq x y z
N MET A 1 -24.99 -1.28 -0.38
CA MET A 1 -24.52 -0.14 0.45
C MET A 1 -23.79 -0.71 1.68
N PRO A 2 -22.74 -0.07 2.23
CA PRO A 2 -21.84 -0.68 3.24
C PRO A 2 -22.54 -1.06 4.56
N PHE A 3 -23.81 -0.69 4.66
CA PHE A 3 -24.75 -1.10 5.68
C PHE A 3 -25.22 -2.53 5.37
N VAL A 4 -24.59 -3.52 5.99
CA VAL A 4 -25.02 -4.93 5.92
C VAL A 4 -26.52 -5.09 6.23
N ARG A 5 -27.12 -4.13 6.96
CA ARG A 5 -28.58 -4.07 7.27
C ARG A 5 -29.32 -2.80 6.82
N ARG A 6 -28.69 -1.88 6.06
CA ARG A 6 -29.28 -0.58 5.68
C ARG A 6 -29.91 0.19 6.86
N SER A 7 -29.32 0.08 8.06
CA SER A 7 -29.82 0.79 9.24
C SER A 7 -29.82 2.29 9.01
N PRO A 8 -30.93 3.02 9.25
CA PRO A 8 -30.98 4.47 9.08
C PRO A 8 -30.10 5.21 10.10
N LYS A 9 -29.61 4.51 11.14
CA LYS A 9 -28.73 5.07 12.17
C LYS A 9 -27.25 5.07 11.78
N VAL A 10 -26.89 4.43 10.67
CA VAL A 10 -25.50 4.32 10.21
C VAL A 10 -25.37 5.06 8.89
N ARG A 11 -24.41 5.97 8.80
CA ARG A 11 -24.07 6.69 7.56
C ARG A 11 -22.56 6.82 7.46
N ARG A 12 -22.05 7.05 6.24
CA ARG A 12 -20.63 7.43 6.09
C ARG A 12 -20.39 8.75 6.80
N LEU A 13 -19.27 8.84 7.52
CA LEU A 13 -18.84 10.09 8.15
C LEU A 13 -18.53 11.15 7.09
N ILE A 14 -17.90 10.71 5.99
CA ILE A 14 -17.58 11.53 4.81
C ILE A 14 -18.44 11.02 3.63
N PRO A 15 -19.54 11.70 3.27
CA PRO A 15 -20.44 11.23 2.21
C PRO A 15 -19.78 11.18 0.83
N ASN A 16 -18.95 12.17 0.49
CA ASN A 16 -18.23 12.31 -0.77
C ASN A 16 -16.76 11.82 -0.67
N PHE A 17 -16.55 10.70 0.03
CA PHE A 17 -15.22 10.16 0.34
C PHE A 17 -14.27 10.09 -0.86
N ARG A 18 -14.74 9.66 -2.06
CA ARG A 18 -13.90 9.59 -3.27
C ARG A 18 -13.27 10.94 -3.62
N GLU A 19 -14.04 12.03 -3.56
CA GLU A 19 -13.54 13.38 -3.86
C GLU A 19 -12.53 13.85 -2.80
N VAL A 20 -12.85 13.61 -1.53
CA VAL A 20 -12.00 14.00 -0.39
C VAL A 20 -10.68 13.22 -0.40
N GLU A 21 -10.71 11.92 -0.70
CA GLU A 21 -9.52 11.07 -0.82
C GLU A 21 -8.64 11.48 -2.01
N ARG A 22 -9.25 11.82 -3.15
CA ARG A 22 -8.52 12.37 -4.31
C ARG A 22 -7.81 13.67 -3.97
N GLU A 23 -8.52 14.59 -3.32
CA GLU A 23 -7.94 15.87 -2.92
C GLU A 23 -6.84 15.69 -1.86
N TYR A 24 -7.05 14.78 -0.91
CA TYR A 24 -6.04 14.40 0.07
C TYR A 24 -4.76 13.90 -0.62
N TYR A 25 -4.88 12.96 -1.56
CA TYR A 25 -3.72 12.46 -2.30
C TYR A 25 -3.07 13.54 -3.17
N ARG A 26 -3.84 14.41 -3.83
CA ARG A 26 -3.27 15.51 -4.62
C ARG A 26 -2.44 16.46 -3.76
N ARG A 27 -2.93 16.78 -2.56
CA ARG A 27 -2.27 17.69 -1.62
C ARG A 27 -1.05 17.06 -0.94
N THR A 28 -1.15 15.80 -0.54
CA THR A 28 -0.15 15.16 0.33
C THR A 28 0.77 14.19 -0.38
N LYS A 29 0.34 13.64 -1.52
CA LYS A 29 0.94 12.49 -2.20
C LYS A 29 1.06 11.24 -1.32
N ILE A 30 0.25 11.15 -0.27
CA ILE A 30 0.20 10.01 0.63
C ILE A 30 -0.99 9.14 0.25
N PHE A 31 -0.71 7.88 -0.06
CA PHE A 31 -1.72 6.83 -0.12
C PHE A 31 -1.54 5.92 1.10
N PRO A 32 -2.55 5.74 1.97
CA PRO A 32 -2.34 5.12 3.29
C PRO A 32 -1.79 3.69 3.24
N ILE A 33 -0.75 3.45 4.05
CA ILE A 33 -0.17 2.12 4.24
C ILE A 33 -1.12 1.30 5.14
N MET A 34 -1.60 0.16 4.65
CA MET A 34 -2.46 -0.75 5.44
C MET A 34 -1.75 -2.01 5.92
N HIS A 35 -0.74 -2.50 5.19
CA HIS A 35 -0.13 -3.81 5.43
C HIS A 35 1.39 -3.75 5.29
N CYS A 36 2.08 -4.53 6.14
CA CYS A 36 3.53 -4.77 6.10
C CYS A 36 3.77 -6.27 6.26
N VAL A 37 4.79 -6.81 5.56
CA VAL A 37 5.24 -8.19 5.74
C VAL A 37 6.34 -8.20 6.79
N ALA A 38 6.08 -8.88 7.91
CA ALA A 38 7.07 -9.06 8.97
C ALA A 38 7.74 -10.43 8.86
N LEU A 39 9.06 -10.46 9.06
CA LEU A 39 9.86 -11.67 9.14
C LEU A 39 10.34 -11.88 10.56
N ARG A 40 10.26 -13.12 11.07
CA ARG A 40 10.78 -13.45 12.40
C ARG A 40 12.30 -13.29 12.42
N GLU A 41 12.81 -12.64 13.46
CA GLU A 41 14.21 -12.22 13.50
C GLU A 41 15.20 -13.39 13.48
N ASP A 42 14.95 -14.45 14.23
CA ASP A 42 15.78 -15.67 14.25
C ASP A 42 15.90 -16.35 12.87
N ILE A 43 14.82 -16.33 12.07
CA ILE A 43 14.82 -16.84 10.69
C ILE A 43 15.67 -15.94 9.81
N TYR A 44 15.53 -14.62 9.93
CA TYR A 44 16.36 -13.68 9.17
C TYR A 44 17.84 -13.82 9.52
N GLN A 45 18.18 -13.92 10.81
CA GLN A 45 19.57 -14.10 11.25
C GLN A 45 20.17 -15.42 10.75
N SER A 46 19.39 -16.51 10.75
CA SER A 46 19.84 -17.81 10.26
C SER A 46 19.90 -17.88 8.73
N TYR A 47 19.00 -17.17 8.04
CA TYR A 47 18.82 -17.22 6.60
C TYR A 47 18.54 -15.83 6.00
N PRO A 48 19.54 -14.91 5.96
CA PRO A 48 19.31 -13.52 5.54
C PRO A 48 18.74 -13.36 4.14
N TRP A 49 19.03 -14.31 3.25
CA TRP A 49 18.51 -14.33 1.87
C TRP A 49 16.98 -14.43 1.79
N VAL A 50 16.30 -14.93 2.83
CA VAL A 50 14.84 -15.09 2.86
C VAL A 50 14.12 -13.76 2.67
N ALA A 51 14.64 -12.67 3.23
CA ALA A 51 14.03 -11.34 3.09
C ALA A 51 13.95 -10.91 1.61
N GLN A 52 15.05 -11.05 0.87
CA GLN A 52 15.08 -10.75 -0.57
C GLN A 52 14.22 -11.70 -1.39
N SER A 53 14.25 -13.01 -1.09
CA SER A 53 13.45 -14.00 -1.80
C SER A 53 11.95 -13.73 -1.65
N LEU A 54 11.50 -13.42 -0.43
CA LEU A 54 10.10 -13.05 -0.17
C LEU A 54 9.74 -11.74 -0.86
N TYR A 55 10.58 -10.70 -0.76
CA TYR A 55 10.34 -9.43 -1.42
C TYR A 55 10.13 -9.60 -2.94
N LYS A 56 11.05 -10.30 -3.60
CA LYS A 56 10.95 -10.60 -5.04
C LYS A 56 9.69 -11.39 -5.39
N ALA A 57 9.40 -12.44 -4.62
CA ALA A 57 8.20 -13.26 -4.84
C ALA A 57 6.90 -12.44 -4.70
N PHE A 58 6.82 -11.55 -3.72
CA PHE A 58 5.64 -10.69 -3.54
C PHE A 58 5.53 -9.61 -4.62
N CYS A 59 6.66 -9.01 -5.05
CA CYS A 59 6.66 -8.09 -6.19
C CYS A 59 6.15 -8.78 -7.47
N GLU A 60 6.60 -10.01 -7.73
CA GLU A 60 6.14 -10.80 -8.86
C GLU A 60 4.66 -11.19 -8.75
N ALA A 61 4.22 -11.65 -7.58
CA ALA A 61 2.81 -11.97 -7.32
C ALA A 61 1.90 -10.74 -7.51
N LYS A 62 2.33 -9.57 -7.01
CA LYS A 62 1.62 -8.30 -7.23
C LYS A 62 1.50 -7.99 -8.71
N ARG A 63 2.60 -8.09 -9.46
CA ARG A 63 2.62 -7.85 -10.91
C ARG A 63 1.63 -8.76 -11.65
N TYR A 64 1.63 -10.06 -11.33
CA TYR A 64 0.66 -10.99 -11.91
C TYR A 64 -0.80 -10.63 -11.58
N CYS A 65 -1.05 -10.22 -10.34
CA CYS A 65 -2.38 -9.75 -9.92
C CYS A 65 -2.81 -8.51 -10.71
N GLN A 66 -1.95 -7.49 -10.81
CA GLN A 66 -2.25 -6.25 -11.54
C GLN A 66 -2.56 -6.51 -13.01
N VAL A 67 -1.75 -7.32 -13.69
CA VAL A 67 -2.00 -7.71 -15.10
C VAL A 67 -3.33 -8.46 -15.23
N SER A 68 -3.58 -9.43 -14.36
CA SER A 68 -4.83 -10.20 -14.34
C SER A 68 -6.07 -9.34 -14.05
N MET A 69 -5.93 -8.25 -13.30
CA MET A 69 -7.06 -7.37 -12.98
C MET A 69 -7.48 -6.50 -14.16
N TYR A 70 -6.52 -6.14 -15.03
CA TYR A 70 -6.75 -5.28 -16.19
C TYR A 70 -7.17 -6.07 -17.47
N GLU A 71 -7.20 -7.41 -17.40
CA GLU A 71 -7.57 -8.25 -18.53
C GLU A 71 -9.08 -8.14 -18.84
N PHE A 72 -9.42 -7.46 -19.94
CA PHE A 72 -10.81 -7.19 -20.34
C PHE A 72 -11.58 -8.41 -20.87
N SER A 73 -10.87 -9.45 -21.33
CA SER A 73 -11.47 -10.67 -21.91
C SER A 73 -12.29 -11.47 -20.90
N ALA A 74 -11.89 -11.42 -19.63
CA ALA A 74 -12.53 -12.11 -18.52
C ALA A 74 -12.36 -11.27 -17.24
N LEU A 75 -13.35 -10.42 -16.94
CA LEU A 75 -13.35 -9.58 -15.75
C LEU A 75 -13.06 -10.43 -14.50
N LYS A 76 -11.99 -10.07 -13.78
CA LYS A 76 -11.56 -10.80 -12.57
C LYS A 76 -12.59 -10.75 -11.45
N TYR A 77 -13.37 -9.67 -11.40
CA TYR A 77 -14.38 -9.40 -10.39
C TYR A 77 -15.74 -9.20 -11.04
N MET A 78 -16.81 -9.55 -10.32
CA MET A 78 -18.20 -9.35 -10.76
C MET A 78 -18.64 -7.87 -10.62
N LEU A 79 -17.84 -6.95 -11.18
CA LEU A 79 -18.08 -5.51 -11.19
C LEU A 79 -18.00 -5.03 -12.64
N ALA A 80 -19.14 -4.65 -13.21
CA ALA A 80 -19.25 -4.31 -14.64
C ALA A 80 -18.33 -3.16 -15.09
N TRP A 81 -17.94 -2.29 -14.17
CA TRP A 81 -17.13 -1.10 -14.46
C TRP A 81 -15.71 -1.18 -13.87
N SER A 82 -15.24 -2.35 -13.43
CA SER A 82 -13.95 -2.46 -12.74
C SER A 82 -12.78 -1.90 -13.54
N ILE A 83 -12.77 -2.09 -14.87
CA ILE A 83 -11.71 -1.58 -15.74
C ILE A 83 -11.73 -0.06 -15.81
N ALA A 84 -12.91 0.55 -16.01
CA ALA A 84 -13.04 2.01 -16.00
C ALA A 84 -12.64 2.62 -14.64
N GLU A 85 -12.99 1.95 -13.53
CA GLU A 85 -12.57 2.38 -12.20
C GLU A 85 -11.04 2.27 -12.02
N MET A 86 -10.40 1.23 -12.56
CA MET A 86 -8.94 1.10 -12.54
C MET A 86 -8.25 2.18 -13.37
N GLU A 87 -8.78 2.50 -14.55
CA GLU A 87 -8.24 3.57 -15.41
C GLU A 87 -8.32 4.94 -14.72
N GLU A 88 -9.47 5.24 -14.10
CA GLU A 88 -9.65 6.46 -13.33
C GLU A 88 -8.67 6.53 -12.13
N GLU A 89 -8.45 5.42 -11.43
CA GLU A 89 -7.43 5.34 -10.38
C GLU A 89 -6.02 5.59 -10.92
N MET A 90 -5.66 5.00 -12.07
CA MET A 90 -4.34 5.21 -12.68
C MET A 90 -4.11 6.68 -13.09
N GLU A 91 -5.13 7.37 -13.59
CA GLU A 91 -5.05 8.80 -13.92
C GLU A 91 -4.79 9.68 -12.67
N ILE A 92 -5.37 9.29 -11.53
CA ILE A 92 -5.27 10.07 -10.29
C ILE A 92 -3.96 9.77 -9.55
N PHE A 93 -3.64 8.49 -9.43
CA PHE A 93 -2.60 7.99 -8.53
C PHE A 93 -1.31 7.57 -9.25
N GLY A 94 -1.38 7.34 -10.56
CA GLY A 94 -0.30 6.78 -11.37
C GLY A 94 -0.43 5.27 -11.56
N GLU A 95 0.44 4.70 -12.41
CA GLU A 95 0.38 3.29 -12.82
C GLU A 95 0.65 2.29 -11.67
N ASN A 96 1.35 2.72 -10.62
CA ASN A 96 1.72 1.88 -9.48
C ASN A 96 1.17 2.46 -8.16
N LEU A 97 -0.14 2.42 -7.99
CA LEU A 97 -0.84 2.84 -6.76
C LEU A 97 -0.36 2.09 -5.50
N TRP A 98 0.09 0.85 -5.64
CA TRP A 98 0.50 -0.02 -4.54
C TRP A 98 2.00 -0.34 -4.61
N PRO A 99 2.88 0.66 -4.43
CA PRO A 99 4.31 0.44 -4.54
C PRO A 99 4.80 -0.50 -3.43
N TYR A 100 5.67 -1.44 -3.81
CA TYR A 100 6.42 -2.24 -2.85
C TYR A 100 7.85 -1.69 -2.80
N GLY A 101 8.53 -1.89 -1.67
CA GLY A 101 9.89 -1.41 -1.45
C GLY A 101 9.93 -0.13 -0.62
N LEU A 102 11.10 0.14 -0.04
CA LEU A 102 11.29 1.26 0.88
C LEU A 102 11.29 2.61 0.15
N GLU A 103 12.08 2.75 -0.92
CA GLU A 103 12.25 4.02 -1.64
C GLU A 103 10.92 4.61 -2.10
N ALA A 104 10.10 3.79 -2.78
CA ALA A 104 8.80 4.22 -3.28
C ALA A 104 7.77 4.56 -2.19
N ASN A 105 7.98 4.08 -0.95
CA ASN A 105 7.12 4.35 0.20
C ASN A 105 7.74 5.35 1.20
N TRP A 106 8.93 5.88 0.93
CA TRP A 106 9.72 6.67 1.88
C TRP A 106 8.91 7.83 2.48
N HIS A 107 8.30 8.65 1.61
CA HIS A 107 7.50 9.81 2.02
C HIS A 107 6.35 9.44 2.97
N GLY A 108 5.64 8.34 2.68
CA GLY A 108 4.54 7.87 3.52
C GLY A 108 5.01 7.30 4.85
N LEU A 109 6.13 6.58 4.86
CA LEU A 109 6.72 5.99 6.06
C LEU A 109 7.34 7.04 6.98
N GLU A 110 8.04 8.02 6.43
CA GLU A 110 8.60 9.15 7.19
C GLU A 110 7.47 9.97 7.83
N THR A 111 6.42 10.28 7.07
CA THR A 111 5.22 10.95 7.60
C THR A 111 4.55 10.14 8.71
N LEU A 112 4.51 8.81 8.58
CA LEU A 112 3.97 7.93 9.62
C LEU A 112 4.80 8.01 10.91
N VAL A 113 6.14 7.98 10.82
CA VAL A 113 7.03 8.12 11.97
C VAL A 113 6.81 9.48 12.65
N ASP A 114 6.70 10.55 11.87
CA ASP A 114 6.44 11.90 12.37
C ASP A 114 5.12 11.95 13.15
N TYR A 115 4.03 11.46 12.56
CA TYR A 115 2.73 11.43 13.22
C TYR A 115 2.72 10.54 14.46
N ALA A 116 3.37 9.38 14.40
CA ALA A 116 3.47 8.47 15.54
C ALA A 116 4.20 9.14 16.72
N HIS A 117 5.25 9.91 16.44
CA HIS A 117 5.98 10.65 17.46
C HIS A 117 5.15 11.83 18.01
N GLU A 118 4.56 12.65 17.14
CA GLU A 118 3.72 13.79 17.54
C GLU A 118 2.52 13.38 18.41
N GLN A 119 1.96 12.20 18.14
CA GLN A 119 0.82 11.65 18.87
C GLN A 119 1.23 10.84 20.11
N GLY A 120 2.54 10.72 20.40
CA GLY A 120 3.07 10.01 21.56
C GLY A 120 2.92 8.48 21.47
N LEU A 121 2.76 7.92 20.27
CA LEU A 121 2.74 6.47 20.02
C LEU A 121 4.15 5.86 20.09
N ILE A 122 5.16 6.64 19.73
CA ILE A 122 6.58 6.29 19.88
C ILE A 122 7.30 7.37 20.67
N LYS A 123 8.29 6.97 21.46
CA LYS A 123 9.03 7.88 22.35
C LYS A 123 9.99 8.79 21.58
N GLU A 124 10.65 8.26 20.56
CA GLU A 124 11.65 8.95 19.75
C GLU A 124 11.39 8.63 18.28
N LYS A 125 11.78 9.53 17.37
CA LYS A 125 11.74 9.25 15.94
C LYS A 125 12.79 8.19 15.58
N VAL A 126 12.40 7.26 14.72
CA VAL A 126 13.25 6.18 14.20
C VAL A 126 13.58 6.45 12.73
N ASP A 127 14.80 6.14 12.27
CA ASP A 127 15.08 6.15 10.83
C ASP A 127 14.28 5.02 10.17
N VAL A 128 13.55 5.35 9.10
CA VAL A 128 12.76 4.37 8.36
C VAL A 128 13.64 3.23 7.83
N ARG A 129 14.92 3.48 7.50
CA ARG A 129 15.87 2.44 7.06
C ARG A 129 16.05 1.33 8.09
N ASP A 130 16.00 1.69 9.38
CA ASP A 130 16.21 0.74 10.47
C ASP A 130 14.99 -0.16 10.70
N LEU A 131 13.84 0.15 10.09
CA LEU A 131 12.61 -0.63 10.19
C LEU A 131 12.57 -1.84 9.24
N PHE A 132 13.47 -1.90 8.26
CA PHE A 132 13.46 -2.92 7.22
C PHE A 132 14.80 -3.66 7.14
N ALA A 133 14.77 -4.88 6.58
CA ALA A 133 15.98 -5.66 6.39
C ALA A 133 16.95 -4.93 5.43
N PRO A 134 18.23 -4.70 5.79
CA PRO A 134 19.17 -3.93 4.98
C PRO A 134 19.33 -4.44 3.55
N ASN A 135 19.20 -5.75 3.35
CA ASN A 135 19.30 -6.37 2.04
C ASN A 135 18.04 -6.21 1.17
N THR A 136 17.01 -5.52 1.64
CA THR A 136 15.78 -5.18 0.90
C THR A 136 15.64 -3.69 0.60
N LEU A 137 16.62 -2.87 0.98
CA LEU A 137 16.54 -1.41 0.84
C LEU A 137 16.68 -0.94 -0.62
N GLU A 138 17.34 -1.72 -1.47
CA GLU A 138 17.56 -1.42 -2.88
C GLU A 138 16.82 -2.42 -3.78
N ASP A 139 16.20 -1.92 -4.86
CA ASP A 139 15.62 -2.75 -5.90
C ASP A 139 16.74 -3.33 -6.78
N PHE A 140 17.20 -4.54 -6.44
CA PHE A 140 18.12 -5.29 -7.29
C PHE A 140 17.40 -5.79 -8.54
N LYS A 141 17.54 -5.04 -9.64
CA LYS A 141 17.24 -5.53 -10.99
C LYS A 141 18.31 -6.56 -11.36
N ILE A 142 17.93 -7.83 -11.51
CA ILE A 142 18.75 -8.85 -12.19
C ILE A 142 18.50 -8.71 -13.68
#